data_AF-A0A3D1CX07-F1
#
_entry.id   AF-A0A3D1CX07-F1
#
_cell.length_a   1.000
_cell.length_b   1.000
_cell.length_c   1.000
_cell.angle_alpha   90.00
_cell.angle_beta   90.00
_cell.angle_gamma   90.00
#
_symmetry.space_group_name_H-M   'P 1'
#
loop_
_entity.id
_entity.type
_entity.pdbx_description
1 polymer ?
#
loop_
_entity_poly.entity_id
_entity_poly.type
_entity_poly.pdbx_seq_one_letter_code
_entity_poly.pdbx_strand_id
1 'polypeptide(L)'
;MPNTAKLRKRLIKKLEELFQLDQPDLDFGFYRIMQTKALQIKSFIDKDLLQIIEDAFGQIDEARKAELEANIARELEAAKEYGVADPEQSPKVMEARAMYESLRDGASAEADVYDHLYRFFERYYDDGDFVSRRYYARESAGKAAPFAIPYNGEEVKLHWANADQYYVKTADYFSNFSFDISQAAEIRKMSKDVKVLNGIPETPLKIHFRIIDASEGEHGNVKESEDKKRFFVLYEEMPIEFYDSGELVVNFEYKSLPGGKNDVEPETEKALKEKFGKSLNKGDMPNLAITHKIIEAVSQTEKGKEYLNAMNLYAPTDKIPNRPLLAKYINQYTARNTRDYFIHKDLG
;
A
#
# COMPACT_ATOMS: atom_id res chain seq x y z
N MET A 1 6.70 -1.68 -26.64
CA MET A 1 7.31 -1.94 -25.32
C MET A 1 6.72 -0.99 -24.29
N PRO A 2 6.70 -1.30 -22.97
CA PRO A 2 6.24 -0.34 -21.98
C PRO A 2 7.17 0.89 -22.00
N ASN A 3 6.59 2.07 -22.23
CA ASN A 3 7.27 3.36 -22.15
C ASN A 3 7.91 3.53 -20.75
N THR A 4 9.15 4.05 -20.66
CA THR A 4 9.88 4.36 -19.42
C THR A 4 9.01 5.03 -18.36
N ALA A 5 8.16 5.98 -18.76
CA ALA A 5 7.23 6.66 -17.86
C ALA A 5 6.22 5.71 -17.19
N LYS A 6 5.79 4.65 -17.89
CA LYS A 6 4.89 3.62 -17.35
C LYS A 6 5.60 2.74 -16.33
N LEU A 7 6.87 2.37 -16.58
CA LEU A 7 7.67 1.57 -15.65
C LEU A 7 7.99 2.37 -14.38
N ARG A 8 8.40 3.63 -14.53
CA ARG A 8 8.55 4.60 -13.43
C ARG A 8 7.30 4.68 -12.56
N LYS A 9 6.11 4.86 -13.17
CA LYS A 9 4.84 4.93 -12.43
C LYS A 9 4.52 3.63 -11.68
N ARG A 10 4.86 2.46 -12.23
CA ARG A 10 4.67 1.17 -11.55
C ARG A 10 5.59 1.04 -10.34
N LEU A 11 6.85 1.42 -10.47
CA LEU A 11 7.80 1.41 -9.37
C LEU A 11 7.35 2.35 -8.24
N ILE A 12 7.02 3.61 -8.55
CA ILE A 12 6.56 4.59 -7.56
C ILE A 12 5.37 4.04 -6.77
N LYS A 13 4.36 3.50 -7.47
CA LYS A 13 3.19 2.91 -6.82
C LYS A 13 3.57 1.75 -5.88
N LYS A 14 4.53 0.90 -6.28
CA LYS A 14 4.98 -0.22 -5.43
C LYS A 14 5.76 0.27 -4.22
N LEU A 15 6.53 1.35 -4.35
CA LEU A 15 7.23 1.98 -3.23
C LEU A 15 6.27 2.68 -2.26
N GLU A 16 5.22 3.34 -2.76
CA GLU A 16 4.16 3.91 -1.92
C GLU A 16 3.46 2.83 -1.09
N GLU A 17 3.18 1.66 -1.68
CA GLU A 17 2.66 0.48 -0.99
C GLU A 17 3.66 -0.09 0.04
N LEU A 18 4.95 -0.17 -0.33
CA LEU A 18 6.01 -0.70 0.54
C LEU A 18 6.19 0.15 1.81
N PHE A 19 6.16 1.47 1.65
CA PHE A 19 6.23 2.41 2.76
C PHE A 19 4.88 2.70 3.42
N GLN A 20 3.80 2.03 2.97
CA GLN A 20 2.44 2.16 3.50
C GLN A 20 1.94 3.62 3.48
N LEU A 21 2.42 4.42 2.51
CA LEU A 21 2.03 5.81 2.34
C LEU A 21 0.59 5.95 1.84
N ASP A 22 0.05 4.89 1.23
CA ASP A 22 -1.35 4.79 0.82
C ASP A 22 -2.29 4.48 2.01
N GLN A 23 -1.75 4.32 3.22
CA GLN A 23 -2.49 3.99 4.43
C GLN A 23 -2.27 5.03 5.55
N PRO A 24 -2.71 6.28 5.34
CA PRO A 24 -2.52 7.38 6.30
C PRO A 24 -3.14 7.13 7.68
N ASP A 25 -4.08 6.18 7.74
CA ASP A 25 -4.83 5.87 8.94
C ASP A 25 -4.02 5.04 9.96
N LEU A 26 -2.88 4.46 9.56
CA LEU A 26 -1.99 3.76 10.49
C LEU A 26 -1.25 4.78 11.38
N ASP A 27 -1.73 4.94 12.61
CA ASP A 27 -1.26 5.95 13.55
C ASP A 27 -0.71 5.36 14.86
N PHE A 28 -0.07 4.19 14.79
CA PHE A 28 0.50 3.47 15.93
C PHE A 28 1.91 2.95 15.63
N GLY A 29 2.70 2.72 16.68
CA GLY A 29 4.06 2.16 16.55
C GLY A 29 4.95 2.92 15.56
N PHE A 30 5.69 2.17 14.75
CA PHE A 30 6.56 2.70 13.69
C PHE A 30 5.79 3.51 12.63
N TYR A 31 4.50 3.21 12.39
CA TYR A 31 3.70 3.94 11.41
C TYR A 31 3.53 5.43 11.75
N ARG A 32 3.58 5.82 13.03
CA ARG A 32 3.60 7.24 13.42
C ARG A 32 4.82 7.98 12.86
N ILE A 33 5.98 7.33 12.88
CA ILE A 33 7.22 7.89 12.34
C ILE A 33 7.09 8.00 10.82
N MET A 34 6.59 6.95 10.17
CA MET A 34 6.33 6.93 8.73
C MET A 34 5.39 8.05 8.29
N GLN A 35 4.28 8.27 9.01
CA GLN A 35 3.36 9.39 8.74
C GLN A 35 4.03 10.75 8.95
N THR A 36 4.77 10.92 10.04
CA THR A 36 5.49 12.19 10.33
C THR A 36 6.52 12.51 9.25
N LYS A 37 7.13 11.47 8.67
CA LYS A 37 8.15 11.56 7.63
C LYS A 37 7.60 11.38 6.21
N ALA A 38 6.29 11.23 6.03
CA ALA A 38 5.67 10.87 4.76
C ALA A 38 6.03 11.84 3.63
N LEU A 39 6.08 13.14 3.91
CA LEU A 39 6.49 14.15 2.92
C LEU A 39 7.96 13.98 2.48
N GLN A 40 8.85 13.64 3.41
CA GLN A 40 10.27 13.42 3.12
C GLN A 40 10.45 12.16 2.27
N ILE A 41 9.78 11.07 2.66
CA ILE A 41 9.81 9.80 1.93
C ILE A 41 9.22 9.97 0.52
N LYS A 42 8.09 10.68 0.41
CA LYS A 42 7.47 10.98 -0.89
C LYS A 42 8.36 11.82 -1.78
N SER A 43 9.01 12.85 -1.23
CA SER A 43 9.99 13.66 -1.99
C SER A 43 11.15 12.80 -2.49
N PHE A 44 11.65 11.89 -1.66
CA PHE A 44 12.71 10.97 -2.07
C PHE A 44 12.26 10.06 -3.22
N ILE A 45 11.08 9.44 -3.12
CA ILE A 45 10.58 8.52 -4.16
C ILE A 45 10.26 9.26 -5.47
N ASP A 46 9.62 10.43 -5.39
CA ASP A 46 9.11 11.15 -6.56
C ASP A 46 10.19 11.97 -7.27
N LYS A 47 11.31 12.27 -6.60
CA LYS A 47 12.37 13.15 -7.11
C LYS A 47 13.75 12.52 -6.96
N ASP A 48 14.22 12.37 -5.73
CA ASP A 48 15.64 12.09 -5.46
C ASP A 48 16.07 10.72 -6.02
N LEU A 49 15.26 9.68 -5.79
CA LEU A 49 15.50 8.33 -6.31
C LEU A 49 15.61 8.33 -7.85
N LEU A 50 14.77 9.12 -8.49
CA LEU A 50 14.67 9.16 -9.94
C LEU A 50 15.85 9.93 -10.54
N GLN A 51 16.27 11.01 -9.88
CA GLN A 51 17.50 11.72 -10.22
C GLN A 51 18.72 10.80 -10.04
N ILE A 52 18.79 10.01 -8.97
CA ILE A 52 19.89 9.07 -8.73
C ILE A 52 19.97 8.02 -9.86
N ILE A 53 18.83 7.51 -10.33
CA ILE A 53 18.78 6.55 -11.44
C ILE A 53 19.17 7.23 -12.75
N GLU A 54 18.66 8.43 -13.02
CA GLU A 54 18.99 9.20 -14.22
C GLU A 54 20.49 9.56 -14.27
N ASP A 55 21.08 10.03 -13.17
CA ASP A 55 22.50 10.38 -13.09
C ASP A 55 23.41 9.16 -13.31
N ALA A 56 23.02 8.00 -12.76
CA ALA A 56 23.81 6.77 -12.85
C ALA A 56 23.70 6.07 -14.21
N PHE A 57 22.53 6.10 -14.86
CA PHE A 57 22.25 5.29 -16.05
C PHE A 57 21.93 6.10 -17.31
N GLY A 58 21.48 7.34 -17.18
CA GLY A 58 21.20 8.24 -18.32
C GLY A 58 22.45 8.57 -19.13
N GLN A 59 23.58 8.83 -18.46
CA GLN A 59 24.85 9.09 -19.14
C GLN A 59 25.37 7.89 -19.95
N ILE A 60 25.04 6.67 -19.52
CA ILE A 60 25.43 5.43 -20.21
C ILE A 60 24.68 5.31 -21.54
N ASP A 61 23.39 5.65 -21.55
CA ASP A 61 22.58 5.62 -22.77
C ASP A 61 22.97 6.73 -23.76
N GLU A 62 23.32 7.92 -23.26
CA GLU A 62 23.84 9.00 -24.11
C GLU A 62 25.19 8.63 -24.74
N ALA A 63 26.12 8.08 -23.96
CA ALA A 63 27.42 7.64 -24.47
C ALA A 63 27.28 6.52 -25.53
N ARG A 64 26.39 5.54 -25.29
CA ARG A 64 26.11 4.46 -26.26
C ARG A 64 25.47 4.99 -27.54
N LYS A 65 24.55 5.95 -27.45
CA LYS A 65 23.96 6.60 -28.63
C LYS A 65 25.01 7.35 -29.43
N ALA A 66 25.86 8.14 -28.77
CA ALA A 66 26.94 8.88 -29.42
C ALA A 66 27.96 7.96 -30.11
N GLU A 67 28.29 6.82 -29.49
CA GLU A 67 29.19 5.82 -30.09
C GLU A 67 28.59 5.18 -31.35
N LEU A 68 27.30 4.83 -31.32
CA LEU A 68 26.61 4.27 -32.48
C LEU A 68 26.44 5.29 -33.61
N GLU A 69 26.16 6.57 -33.31
CA GLU A 69 26.14 7.65 -34.30
C GLU A 69 27.52 7.85 -34.94
N ALA A 70 28.58 7.84 -34.13
CA ALA A 70 29.95 7.91 -34.62
C ALA A 70 30.32 6.68 -35.47
N ASN A 71 29.80 5.50 -35.15
CA ASN A 71 30.01 4.29 -35.95
C ASN A 71 29.31 4.38 -37.31
N ILE A 72 28.06 4.87 -37.36
CA ILE A 72 27.35 5.14 -38.62
C ILE A 72 28.15 6.12 -39.48
N ALA A 73 28.65 7.21 -38.88
CA ALA A 73 29.45 8.20 -39.60
C ALA A 73 30.76 7.60 -40.15
N ARG A 74 31.47 6.77 -39.37
CA ARG A 74 32.69 6.07 -39.81
C ARG A 74 32.43 5.12 -40.99
N GLU A 75 31.40 4.28 -40.90
CA GLU A 75 31.07 3.33 -41.97
C GLU A 75 30.62 4.05 -43.25
N LEU A 76 29.96 5.20 -43.11
CA LEU A 76 29.49 6.02 -44.22
C LEU A 76 30.66 6.74 -44.93
N GLU A 77 31.62 7.28 -44.19
CA GLU A 77 32.85 7.83 -44.78
C GLU A 77 33.70 6.75 -45.44
N ALA A 78 33.86 5.58 -44.79
CA ALA A 78 34.56 4.45 -45.39
C ALA A 78 33.90 4.01 -46.71
N ALA A 79 32.58 3.90 -46.76
CA ALA A 79 31.85 3.55 -47.98
C ALA A 79 32.05 4.57 -49.12
N LYS A 80 32.17 5.87 -48.80
CA LYS A 80 32.53 6.91 -49.78
C LYS A 80 33.97 6.77 -50.27
N GLU A 81 34.92 6.53 -49.38
CA GLU A 81 36.34 6.38 -49.73
C GLU A 81 36.59 5.15 -50.62
N TYR A 82 35.87 4.04 -50.40
CA TYR A 82 35.94 2.85 -51.25
C TYR A 82 35.18 2.98 -52.58
N GLY A 83 34.55 4.13 -52.86
CA GLY A 83 33.86 4.39 -54.12
C GLY A 83 32.58 3.58 -54.32
N VAL A 84 31.88 3.23 -53.23
CA VAL A 84 30.57 2.55 -53.32
C VAL A 84 29.57 3.48 -54.00
N ALA A 85 28.83 2.98 -55.00
CA ALA A 85 27.90 3.79 -55.79
C ALA A 85 26.75 4.40 -54.97
N ASP A 86 26.33 3.71 -53.90
CA ASP A 86 25.39 4.22 -52.90
C ASP A 86 25.92 3.94 -51.48
N PRO A 87 26.71 4.87 -50.91
CA PRO A 87 27.31 4.70 -49.58
C PRO A 87 26.28 4.53 -48.45
N GLU A 88 25.08 5.11 -48.60
CA GLU A 88 24.00 5.06 -47.62
C GLU A 88 23.35 3.67 -47.52
N GLN A 89 23.35 2.92 -48.62
CA GLN A 89 22.80 1.57 -48.73
C GLN A 89 23.89 0.48 -48.66
N SER A 90 25.11 0.86 -48.26
CA SER A 90 26.18 -0.11 -48.03
C SER A 90 25.76 -1.08 -46.91
N PRO A 91 26.01 -2.40 -47.06
CA PRO A 91 25.64 -3.40 -46.05
C PRO A 91 26.11 -3.04 -44.62
N LYS A 92 27.32 -2.49 -44.48
CA LYS A 92 27.86 -2.09 -43.17
C LYS A 92 27.17 -0.86 -42.57
N VAL A 93 26.76 0.10 -43.40
CA VAL A 93 26.01 1.29 -42.96
C VAL A 93 24.60 0.89 -42.56
N MET A 94 23.97 -0.03 -43.30
CA MET A 94 22.67 -0.60 -42.95
C MET A 94 22.72 -1.38 -41.64
N GLU A 95 23.76 -2.21 -41.41
CA GLU A 95 23.98 -2.91 -40.15
C GLU A 95 24.18 -1.95 -38.98
N ALA A 96 25.01 -0.92 -39.14
CA ALA A 96 25.23 0.11 -38.11
C ALA A 96 23.95 0.89 -37.78
N ARG A 97 23.13 1.21 -38.80
CA ARG A 97 21.81 1.83 -38.62
C ARG A 97 20.84 0.91 -37.90
N ALA A 98 20.79 -0.37 -38.27
CA ALA A 98 19.94 -1.35 -37.60
C ALA A 98 20.34 -1.50 -36.11
N MET A 99 21.65 -1.46 -35.79
CA MET A 99 22.11 -1.45 -34.39
C MET A 99 21.66 -0.19 -33.64
N TYR A 100 21.76 1.00 -34.25
CA TYR A 100 21.26 2.24 -33.66
C TYR A 100 19.74 2.22 -33.46
N GLU A 101 18.98 1.78 -34.45
CA GLU A 101 17.52 1.63 -34.35
C GLU A 101 17.13 0.62 -33.27
N SER A 102 17.87 -0.49 -33.13
CA SER A 102 17.63 -1.47 -32.07
C SER A 102 17.86 -0.92 -30.65
N LEU A 103 18.86 -0.04 -30.47
CA LEU A 103 19.08 0.65 -29.19
C LEU A 103 17.98 1.71 -28.95
N ARG A 104 17.56 2.41 -30.01
CA ARG A 104 16.49 3.43 -29.95
C ARG A 104 15.14 2.81 -29.59
N ASP A 105 14.85 1.65 -30.14
CA ASP A 105 13.57 0.96 -29.98
C ASP A 105 13.59 -0.01 -28.77
N GLY A 106 14.76 -0.26 -28.18
CA GLY A 106 14.98 -0.99 -26.94
C GLY A 106 14.60 -0.19 -25.68
N ALA A 107 14.43 -0.88 -24.55
CA ALA A 107 14.29 -0.22 -23.26
C ALA A 107 15.59 0.51 -22.90
N SER A 108 15.50 1.76 -22.43
CA SER A 108 16.66 2.48 -21.90
C SER A 108 17.22 1.77 -20.67
N ALA A 109 18.51 1.94 -20.35
CA ALA A 109 19.09 1.42 -19.12
C ALA A 109 18.30 1.89 -17.88
N GLU A 110 17.80 3.13 -17.93
CA GLU A 110 16.87 3.69 -16.94
C GLU A 110 15.57 2.87 -16.81
N ALA A 111 14.95 2.50 -17.94
CA ALA A 111 13.73 1.70 -17.97
C ALA A 111 13.93 0.30 -17.39
N ASP A 112 15.06 -0.33 -17.68
CA ASP A 112 15.44 -1.63 -17.14
C ASP A 112 15.62 -1.58 -15.62
N VAL A 113 16.23 -0.51 -15.09
CA VAL A 113 16.37 -0.31 -13.64
C VAL A 113 15.00 -0.21 -12.97
N TYR A 114 14.08 0.56 -13.53
CA TYR A 114 12.72 0.65 -12.99
C TYR A 114 12.01 -0.70 -12.96
N ASP A 115 12.12 -1.48 -14.04
CA ASP A 115 11.49 -2.80 -14.13
C ASP A 115 12.14 -3.81 -13.16
N HIS A 116 13.47 -3.82 -13.05
CA HIS A 116 14.20 -4.69 -12.13
C HIS A 116 13.87 -4.39 -10.67
N LEU A 117 13.88 -3.12 -10.26
CA LEU A 117 13.50 -2.71 -8.90
C LEU A 117 12.05 -3.09 -8.62
N TYR A 118 11.13 -2.82 -9.56
CA TYR A 118 9.73 -3.19 -9.42
C TYR A 118 9.56 -4.70 -9.22
N ARG A 119 10.17 -5.53 -10.09
CA ARG A 119 10.08 -7.00 -10.00
C ARG A 119 10.69 -7.53 -8.70
N PHE A 120 11.79 -6.92 -8.24
CA PHE A 120 12.40 -7.27 -6.96
C PHE A 120 11.42 -7.04 -5.80
N PHE A 121 10.88 -5.82 -5.68
CA PHE A 121 9.94 -5.51 -4.60
C PHE A 121 8.62 -6.29 -4.75
N GLU A 122 8.09 -6.47 -5.96
CA GLU A 122 6.90 -7.30 -6.18
C GLU A 122 7.10 -8.76 -5.72
N ARG A 123 8.27 -9.33 -6.00
CA ARG A 123 8.56 -10.73 -5.67
C ARG A 123 8.82 -10.93 -4.19
N TYR A 124 9.58 -10.03 -3.58
CA TYR A 124 10.14 -10.25 -2.26
C TYR A 124 9.42 -9.51 -1.14
N TYR A 125 8.70 -8.42 -1.40
CA TYR A 125 7.94 -7.71 -0.36
C TYR A 125 6.53 -8.28 -0.22
N ASP A 126 6.13 -8.60 1.00
CA ASP A 126 4.81 -9.12 1.36
C ASP A 126 4.39 -8.57 2.73
N ASP A 127 3.30 -7.79 2.76
CA ASP A 127 2.63 -7.24 3.95
C ASP A 127 3.58 -6.69 5.05
N GLY A 128 4.58 -5.89 4.68
CA GLY A 128 5.50 -5.25 5.63
C GLY A 128 6.79 -6.03 5.91
N ASP A 129 6.97 -7.19 5.30
CA ASP A 129 8.17 -8.01 5.43
C ASP A 129 8.78 -8.33 4.06
N PHE A 130 10.06 -8.71 4.03
CA PHE A 130 10.68 -9.28 2.85
C PHE A 130 10.89 -10.80 2.96
N VAL A 131 10.20 -11.55 2.12
CA VAL A 131 10.20 -13.01 2.18
C VAL A 131 11.09 -13.57 1.09
N SER A 132 12.07 -14.41 1.45
CA SER A 132 12.85 -15.16 0.46
C SER A 132 11.96 -16.19 -0.23
N ARG A 133 11.71 -16.05 -1.55
CA ARG A 133 10.87 -16.96 -2.34
C ARG A 133 11.70 -17.89 -3.24
N ARG A 134 11.56 -19.20 -3.04
CA ARG A 134 12.16 -20.23 -3.90
C ARG A 134 11.56 -20.21 -5.30
N TYR A 135 12.40 -20.40 -6.32
CA TYR A 135 11.93 -20.55 -7.70
C TYR A 135 11.59 -22.02 -8.00
N TYR A 136 10.34 -22.31 -8.37
CA TYR A 136 9.92 -23.64 -8.82
C TYR A 136 9.86 -23.69 -10.35
N ALA A 137 11.02 -23.74 -11.02
CA ALA A 137 11.04 -24.19 -12.41
C ALA A 137 10.86 -25.72 -12.45
N ARG A 138 9.97 -26.21 -13.30
CA ARG A 138 9.87 -27.65 -13.58
C ARG A 138 11.16 -28.14 -14.24
N GLU A 139 11.77 -29.17 -13.68
CA GLU A 139 12.88 -29.87 -14.31
C GLU A 139 12.44 -30.45 -15.66
N SER A 140 13.29 -30.34 -16.68
CA SER A 140 13.06 -30.91 -18.00
C SER A 140 14.34 -31.56 -18.51
N ALA A 141 14.22 -32.49 -19.46
CA ALA A 141 15.35 -33.26 -19.99
C ALA A 141 16.49 -32.41 -20.60
N GLY A 142 16.27 -31.12 -20.89
CA GLY A 142 17.28 -30.17 -21.36
C GLY A 142 17.77 -29.13 -20.34
N LYS A 143 17.26 -29.15 -19.11
CA LYS A 143 17.69 -28.28 -18.00
C LYS A 143 17.77 -29.10 -16.72
N ALA A 144 18.95 -29.69 -16.48
CA ALA A 144 19.30 -30.24 -15.18
C ALA A 144 19.84 -29.12 -14.27
N ALA A 145 19.50 -29.15 -12.98
CA ALA A 145 20.10 -28.23 -11.99
C ALA A 145 21.59 -28.59 -11.79
N PRO A 146 22.53 -27.63 -11.90
CA PRO A 146 23.96 -27.88 -11.67
C PRO A 146 24.34 -28.08 -10.19
N PHE A 147 23.37 -28.09 -9.25
CA PHE A 147 23.62 -28.04 -7.81
C PHE A 147 22.69 -29.00 -7.05
N ALA A 148 23.19 -29.57 -5.93
CA ALA A 148 22.43 -30.47 -5.04
C ALA A 148 21.27 -29.77 -4.29
N ILE A 149 21.16 -28.45 -4.44
CA ILE A 149 20.04 -27.61 -4.01
C ILE A 149 19.66 -26.78 -5.25
N PRO A 150 18.39 -26.71 -5.68
CA PRO A 150 17.99 -25.94 -6.86
C PRO A 150 18.37 -24.47 -6.67
N TYR A 151 19.34 -23.96 -7.43
CA TYR A 151 19.80 -22.58 -7.35
C TYR A 151 20.03 -22.04 -8.78
N ASN A 152 19.29 -21.00 -9.17
CA ASN A 152 19.38 -20.34 -10.47
C ASN A 152 19.99 -18.92 -10.38
N GLY A 153 20.59 -18.55 -9.25
CA GLY A 153 21.18 -17.23 -9.05
C GLY A 153 20.18 -16.10 -8.80
N GLU A 154 18.88 -16.39 -8.76
CA GLU A 154 17.84 -15.39 -8.48
C GLU A 154 17.42 -15.34 -7.00
N GLU A 155 17.83 -16.31 -6.18
CA GLU A 155 17.49 -16.35 -4.76
C GLU A 155 18.33 -15.35 -3.96
N VAL A 156 17.66 -14.40 -3.30
CA VAL A 156 18.31 -13.45 -2.41
C VAL A 156 18.10 -13.91 -0.98
N LYS A 157 19.20 -14.18 -0.26
CA LYS A 157 19.17 -14.35 1.19
C LYS A 157 19.18 -12.96 1.83
N LEU A 158 18.03 -12.58 2.38
CA LEU A 158 17.90 -11.31 3.08
C LEU A 158 18.42 -11.49 4.52
N HIS A 159 19.37 -10.65 4.89
CA HIS A 159 19.92 -10.61 6.24
C HIS A 159 19.75 -9.20 6.78
N TRP A 160 18.94 -9.11 7.83
CA TRP A 160 18.53 -7.84 8.41
C TRP A 160 19.56 -7.35 9.43
N ALA A 161 19.84 -6.05 9.46
CA ALA A 161 20.65 -5.44 10.52
C ALA A 161 20.04 -5.67 11.92
N ASN A 162 18.73 -5.95 11.95
CA ASN A 162 17.94 -6.28 13.12
C ASN A 162 17.61 -7.78 13.24
N ALA A 163 18.37 -8.69 12.61
CA ALA A 163 18.11 -10.13 12.71
C ALA A 163 18.08 -10.65 14.17
N ASP A 164 18.75 -9.95 15.09
CA ASP A 164 18.77 -10.24 16.52
C ASP A 164 17.83 -9.32 17.35
N GLN A 165 16.93 -8.57 16.71
CA GLN A 165 15.93 -7.75 17.43
C GLN A 165 14.69 -8.57 17.77
N TYR A 166 14.05 -8.23 18.89
CA TYR A 166 12.80 -8.87 19.31
C TYR A 166 11.66 -8.40 18.40
N TYR A 167 11.14 -9.32 17.58
CA TYR A 167 9.84 -9.17 16.95
C TYR A 167 8.77 -9.26 18.05
N VAL A 168 8.12 -8.13 18.34
CA VAL A 168 6.93 -8.11 19.18
C VAL A 168 5.74 -8.22 18.24
N LYS A 169 5.18 -9.43 18.13
CA LYS A 169 3.84 -9.60 17.54
C LYS A 169 2.92 -8.65 18.29
N THR A 170 2.09 -7.89 17.59
CA THR A 170 1.14 -7.00 18.26
C THR A 170 0.31 -7.86 19.20
N ALA A 171 0.54 -7.72 20.51
CA ALA A 171 -0.32 -8.35 21.49
C ALA A 171 -1.71 -7.76 21.30
N ASP A 172 -2.75 -8.61 21.33
CA ASP A 172 -4.13 -8.18 21.16
C ASP A 172 -4.42 -7.02 22.13
N TYR A 173 -4.49 -5.80 21.60
CA TYR A 173 -4.60 -4.58 22.37
C TYR A 173 -6.08 -4.28 22.59
N PHE A 174 -6.66 -4.98 23.57
CA PHE A 174 -8.08 -4.90 23.90
C PHE A 174 -8.49 -3.68 24.73
N SER A 175 -7.60 -2.70 24.92
CA SER A 175 -7.98 -1.48 25.63
C SER A 175 -8.93 -0.63 24.79
N ASN A 176 -9.87 0.06 25.43
CA ASN A 176 -10.82 0.95 24.78
C ASN A 176 -10.13 1.96 23.84
N PHE A 177 -10.48 1.96 22.56
CA PHE A 177 -10.02 2.97 21.60
C PHE A 177 -10.97 4.17 21.65
N SER A 178 -10.49 5.27 22.19
CA SER A 178 -11.30 6.46 22.47
C SER A 178 -10.79 7.65 21.68
N PHE A 179 -11.69 8.38 21.03
CA PHE A 179 -11.36 9.57 20.26
C PHE A 179 -12.49 10.59 20.34
N ASP A 180 -12.15 11.86 20.15
CA ASP A 180 -13.13 12.93 19.99
C ASP A 180 -13.26 13.23 18.50
N ILE A 181 -14.40 12.87 17.91
CA ILE A 181 -14.60 13.05 16.47
C ILE A 181 -14.60 14.54 16.10
N SER A 182 -14.99 15.44 17.01
CA SER A 182 -14.93 16.91 16.79
C SER A 182 -13.50 17.43 16.60
N GLN A 183 -12.51 16.64 17.05
CA GLN A 183 -11.08 16.94 16.97
C GLN A 183 -10.40 16.28 15.76
N ALA A 184 -11.17 15.65 14.87
CA ALA A 184 -10.64 15.11 13.62
C ALA A 184 -9.94 16.20 12.79
N ALA A 185 -8.90 15.83 12.04
CA ALA A 185 -8.15 16.76 11.20
C ALA A 185 -9.05 17.46 10.16
N GLU A 186 -10.05 16.74 9.66
CA GLU A 186 -11.08 17.19 8.73
C GLU A 186 -11.89 18.35 9.34
N ILE A 187 -12.25 18.26 10.62
CA ILE A 187 -13.04 19.27 11.33
C ILE A 187 -12.16 20.41 11.85
N ARG A 188 -10.94 20.12 12.35
CA ARG A 188 -10.02 21.14 12.88
C ARG A 188 -9.60 22.17 11.83
N LYS A 189 -9.53 21.78 10.55
CA LYS A 189 -9.22 22.67 9.44
C LYS A 189 -10.38 23.61 9.06
N MET A 190 -11.60 23.34 9.52
CA MET A 190 -12.77 24.16 9.21
C MET A 190 -12.79 25.44 10.05
N SER A 191 -13.21 26.55 9.44
CA SER A 191 -13.55 27.77 10.19
C SER A 191 -14.79 27.54 11.07
N LYS A 192 -15.00 28.41 12.06
CA LYS A 192 -16.14 28.33 12.97
C LYS A 192 -17.48 28.33 12.22
N ASP A 193 -17.63 29.21 11.22
CA ASP A 193 -18.87 29.30 10.42
C ASP A 193 -19.14 28.03 9.62
N VAL A 194 -18.09 27.39 9.09
CA VAL A 194 -18.21 26.13 8.35
C VAL A 194 -18.61 24.99 9.29
N LYS A 195 -18.12 24.95 10.53
CA LYS A 195 -18.54 23.95 11.53
C LYS A 195 -20.03 24.07 11.84
N VAL A 196 -20.51 25.31 12.06
CA VAL A 196 -21.94 25.59 12.30
C VAL A 196 -22.79 25.18 11.10
N LEU A 197 -22.35 25.49 9.88
CA LEU A 197 -23.07 25.10 8.65
C LEU A 197 -23.17 23.57 8.50
N ASN A 198 -22.13 22.84 8.91
CA ASN A 198 -22.12 21.37 8.92
C ASN A 198 -22.81 20.79 10.16
N GLY A 199 -23.43 21.60 11.02
CA GLY A 199 -24.11 21.14 12.22
C GLY A 199 -23.21 20.40 13.21
N ILE A 200 -21.94 20.80 13.29
CA ILE A 200 -20.95 20.24 14.22
C ILE A 200 -20.97 21.09 15.48
N PRO A 201 -21.28 20.53 16.66
CA PRO A 201 -21.32 21.29 17.90
C PRO A 201 -19.91 21.71 18.35
N GLU A 202 -19.83 22.75 19.20
CA GLU A 202 -18.58 23.15 19.84
C GLU A 202 -18.18 22.22 20.99
N THR A 203 -19.12 21.41 21.49
CA THR A 203 -18.88 20.43 22.53
C THR A 203 -18.12 19.21 21.97
N PRO A 204 -17.21 18.62 22.77
CA PRO A 204 -16.56 17.36 22.42
C PRO A 204 -17.57 16.26 22.09
N LEU A 205 -17.31 15.52 21.02
CA LEU A 205 -18.11 14.38 20.59
C LEU A 205 -17.26 13.12 20.74
N LYS A 206 -17.20 12.58 21.95
CA LYS A 206 -16.35 11.42 22.25
C LYS A 206 -17.03 10.11 21.87
N ILE A 207 -16.25 9.25 21.23
CA ILE A 207 -16.65 7.92 20.80
C ILE A 207 -15.63 6.91 21.36
N HIS A 208 -16.14 5.85 21.96
CA HIS A 208 -15.35 4.76 22.54
C HIS A 208 -15.65 3.46 21.81
N PHE A 209 -14.64 2.84 21.21
CA PHE A 209 -14.74 1.48 20.72
C PHE A 209 -14.27 0.53 21.81
N ARG A 210 -15.12 -0.42 22.15
CA ARG A 210 -14.89 -1.40 23.21
C ARG A 210 -15.10 -2.81 22.68
N ILE A 211 -14.27 -3.74 23.13
CA ILE A 211 -14.48 -5.17 22.91
C ILE A 211 -15.23 -5.71 24.11
N ILE A 212 -16.39 -6.30 23.87
CA ILE A 212 -17.19 -6.91 24.94
C ILE A 212 -16.95 -8.42 25.08
N ASP A 213 -16.53 -9.06 23.99
CA ASP A 213 -16.17 -10.48 23.97
C ASP A 213 -15.04 -10.73 22.95
N ALA A 214 -14.14 -11.64 23.29
CA ALA A 214 -13.00 -11.98 22.46
C ALA A 214 -12.69 -13.48 22.55
N SER A 215 -12.62 -14.16 21.40
CA SER A 215 -12.17 -15.55 21.36
C SER A 215 -10.66 -15.63 21.56
N GLU A 216 -10.22 -16.55 22.41
CA GLU A 216 -8.80 -16.85 22.61
C GLU A 216 -8.16 -17.34 21.30
N GLY A 217 -7.06 -16.70 20.91
CA GLY A 217 -6.30 -17.05 19.70
C GLY A 217 -5.07 -17.89 20.01
N GLU A 218 -4.24 -18.11 18.98
CA GLU A 218 -2.97 -18.80 19.17
C GLU A 218 -1.92 -17.90 19.84
N HIS A 219 -1.31 -18.41 20.91
CA HIS A 219 -0.24 -17.75 21.65
C HIS A 219 1.15 -18.21 21.19
N GLY A 220 2.15 -17.32 21.30
CA GLY A 220 3.51 -17.57 20.84
C GLY A 220 3.74 -17.22 19.37
N ASN A 221 4.97 -17.39 18.87
CA ASN A 221 5.38 -17.01 17.52
C ASN A 221 4.83 -17.98 16.44
N VAL A 222 3.60 -18.46 16.62
CA VAL A 222 2.87 -19.33 15.70
C VAL A 222 1.97 -18.45 14.85
N LYS A 223 2.07 -18.62 13.53
CA LYS A 223 1.22 -17.93 12.57
C LYS A 223 -0.18 -18.55 12.62
N GLU A 224 -1.19 -17.73 12.88
CA GLU A 224 -2.58 -18.17 12.94
C GLU A 224 -2.97 -18.79 11.57
N SER A 225 -3.54 -19.99 11.59
CA SER A 225 -4.03 -20.64 10.36
C SER A 225 -5.15 -19.82 9.73
N GLU A 226 -5.23 -19.80 8.39
CA GLU A 226 -6.22 -18.97 7.65
C GLU A 226 -7.66 -19.18 8.17
N ASP A 227 -8.04 -20.42 8.51
CA ASP A 227 -9.39 -20.77 8.99
C ASP A 227 -9.70 -20.27 10.41
N LYS A 228 -8.69 -19.87 11.18
CA LYS A 228 -8.84 -19.36 12.56
C LYS A 228 -8.68 -17.84 12.64
N LYS A 229 -8.57 -17.15 11.51
CA LYS A 229 -8.37 -15.70 11.49
C LYS A 229 -9.50 -14.99 12.24
N ARG A 230 -9.12 -14.16 13.21
CA ARG A 230 -10.06 -13.39 14.05
C ARG A 230 -10.32 -12.02 13.45
N PHE A 231 -11.54 -11.53 13.60
CA PHE A 231 -12.00 -10.26 13.05
C PHE A 231 -12.75 -9.44 14.09
N PHE A 232 -12.66 -8.11 13.94
CA PHE A 232 -13.54 -7.19 14.64
C PHE A 232 -14.91 -7.23 13.98
N VAL A 233 -15.93 -7.56 14.76
CA VAL A 233 -17.32 -7.62 14.35
C VAL A 233 -18.12 -6.70 15.26
N LEU A 234 -19.08 -5.97 14.72
CA LEU A 234 -20.00 -5.16 15.54
C LEU A 234 -20.89 -6.10 16.36
N TYR A 235 -21.05 -5.83 17.65
CA TYR A 235 -21.94 -6.61 18.50
C TYR A 235 -23.40 -6.33 18.12
N GLU A 236 -24.10 -7.32 17.58
CA GLU A 236 -25.42 -7.10 16.98
C GLU A 236 -26.54 -6.84 18.00
N GLU A 237 -26.46 -7.42 19.20
CA GLU A 237 -27.50 -7.24 20.21
C GLU A 237 -27.50 -5.82 20.80
N MET A 238 -26.31 -5.21 20.94
CA MET A 238 -26.15 -3.85 21.46
C MET A 238 -25.00 -3.12 20.76
N PRO A 239 -25.19 -2.70 19.50
CA PRO A 239 -24.11 -2.14 18.68
C PRO A 239 -23.59 -0.81 19.23
N ILE A 240 -24.48 -0.04 19.86
CA ILE A 240 -24.14 1.21 20.52
C ILE A 240 -24.80 1.31 21.90
N GLU A 241 -24.18 2.08 22.78
CA GLU A 241 -24.74 2.54 24.04
C GLU A 241 -24.14 3.90 24.41
N PHE A 242 -24.59 4.49 25.52
CA PHE A 242 -24.06 5.76 26.02
C PHE A 242 -23.64 5.59 27.46
N TYR A 243 -22.47 6.10 27.83
CA TYR A 243 -22.12 6.25 29.24
C TYR A 243 -23.03 7.26 29.93
N ASP A 244 -23.02 7.27 31.26
CA ASP A 244 -23.74 8.27 32.07
C ASP A 244 -23.30 9.70 31.76
N SER A 245 -22.04 9.87 31.32
CA SER A 245 -21.48 11.13 30.83
C SER A 245 -22.12 11.63 29.51
N GLY A 246 -22.85 10.78 28.80
CA GLY A 246 -23.41 11.05 27.47
C GLY A 246 -22.49 10.71 26.30
N GLU A 247 -21.30 10.17 26.57
CA GLU A 247 -20.33 9.77 25.54
C GLU A 247 -20.75 8.48 24.83
N LEU A 248 -20.58 8.41 23.52
CA LEU A 248 -21.01 7.28 22.69
C LEU A 248 -20.03 6.10 22.83
N VAL A 249 -20.57 4.91 23.04
CA VAL A 249 -19.83 3.65 23.05
C VAL A 249 -20.30 2.78 21.89
N VAL A 250 -19.36 2.21 21.15
CA VAL A 250 -19.61 1.22 20.09
C VAL A 250 -19.00 -0.11 20.52
N ASN A 251 -19.83 -1.15 20.55
CA ASN A 251 -19.45 -2.46 21.05
C ASN A 251 -19.03 -3.39 19.91
N PHE A 252 -17.88 -4.01 20.07
CA PHE A 252 -17.31 -4.97 19.15
C PHE A 252 -17.10 -6.33 19.84
N GLU A 253 -17.08 -7.37 19.03
CA GLU A 253 -16.56 -8.68 19.38
C GLU A 253 -15.28 -8.93 18.55
N TYR A 254 -14.33 -9.66 19.11
CA TYR A 254 -13.13 -10.09 18.39
C TYR A 254 -13.12 -11.61 18.27
N LYS A 255 -13.62 -12.14 17.16
CA LYS A 255 -13.90 -13.58 16.99
C LYS A 255 -13.53 -14.13 15.62
N SER A 256 -13.27 -15.43 15.56
CA SER A 256 -13.12 -16.14 14.29
C SER A 256 -14.47 -16.26 13.58
N LEU A 257 -14.47 -16.07 12.27
CA LEU A 257 -15.67 -16.24 11.43
C LEU A 257 -15.59 -17.52 10.59
N PRO A 258 -16.73 -18.13 10.23
CA PRO A 258 -16.75 -19.33 9.40
C PRO A 258 -15.94 -19.17 8.11
N GLY A 259 -15.03 -20.11 7.86
CA GLY A 259 -14.17 -20.10 6.66
C GLY A 259 -13.07 -19.04 6.66
N GLY A 260 -12.74 -18.46 7.82
CA GLY A 260 -11.61 -17.52 7.96
C GLY A 260 -11.81 -16.20 7.21
N LYS A 261 -13.07 -15.85 6.89
CA LYS A 261 -13.42 -14.68 6.07
C LYS A 261 -14.44 -13.81 6.77
N ASN A 262 -14.23 -12.50 6.65
CA ASN A 262 -15.19 -11.49 7.06
C ASN A 262 -15.88 -10.93 5.82
N ASP A 263 -16.59 -11.79 5.08
CA ASP A 263 -17.38 -11.36 3.93
C ASP A 263 -18.68 -10.69 4.44
N VAL A 264 -19.16 -9.68 3.71
CA VAL A 264 -20.47 -9.06 3.97
C VAL A 264 -21.55 -9.76 3.16
N GLU A 265 -22.79 -9.74 3.67
CA GLU A 265 -23.94 -10.30 2.95
C GLU A 265 -24.10 -9.70 1.55
N PRO A 266 -24.54 -10.48 0.53
CA PRO A 266 -24.61 -10.02 -0.86
C PRO A 266 -25.44 -8.74 -1.06
N GLU A 267 -26.53 -8.58 -0.30
CA GLU A 267 -27.37 -7.38 -0.35
C GLU A 267 -26.63 -6.15 0.18
N THR A 268 -25.89 -6.32 1.28
CA THR A 268 -25.05 -5.27 1.86
C THR A 268 -23.92 -4.91 0.89
N GLU A 269 -23.28 -5.91 0.27
CA GLU A 269 -22.25 -5.68 -0.75
C GLU A 269 -22.76 -4.82 -1.90
N LYS A 270 -23.97 -5.11 -2.40
CA LYS A 270 -24.61 -4.33 -3.47
C LYS A 270 -24.88 -2.89 -3.04
N ALA A 271 -25.45 -2.70 -1.85
CA ALA A 271 -25.74 -1.37 -1.31
C ALA A 271 -24.45 -0.54 -1.10
N LEU A 272 -23.39 -1.16 -0.58
CA LEU A 272 -22.09 -0.52 -0.40
C LEU A 272 -21.46 -0.11 -1.74
N LYS A 273 -21.52 -0.97 -2.77
CA LYS A 273 -21.01 -0.64 -4.11
C LYS A 273 -21.80 0.48 -4.78
N GLU A 274 -23.10 0.56 -4.55
CA GLU A 274 -23.93 1.66 -5.04
C GLU A 274 -23.56 2.98 -4.38
N LYS A 275 -23.32 2.96 -3.07
CA LYS A 275 -22.99 4.17 -2.31
C LYS A 275 -21.54 4.62 -2.47
N PHE A 276 -20.57 3.72 -2.40
CA PHE A 276 -19.13 4.04 -2.32
C PHE A 276 -18.34 3.70 -3.59
N GLY A 277 -18.98 3.08 -4.59
CA GLY A 277 -18.41 2.80 -5.90
C GLY A 277 -18.21 1.31 -6.18
N LYS A 278 -18.33 0.94 -7.47
CA LYS A 278 -18.28 -0.46 -7.94
C LYS A 278 -16.91 -1.14 -7.76
N SER A 279 -15.84 -0.36 -7.57
CA SER A 279 -14.46 -0.82 -7.44
C SER A 279 -14.02 -1.12 -6.00
N LEU A 280 -14.95 -1.13 -5.03
CA LEU A 280 -14.66 -1.52 -3.66
C LEU A 280 -14.14 -2.96 -3.60
N ASN A 281 -13.03 -3.17 -2.89
CA ASN A 281 -12.47 -4.49 -2.66
C ASN A 281 -13.15 -5.16 -1.46
N LYS A 282 -13.12 -6.49 -1.42
CA LYS A 282 -13.71 -7.28 -0.32
C LYS A 282 -13.17 -6.89 1.06
N GLY A 283 -11.90 -6.49 1.16
CA GLY A 283 -11.29 -6.07 2.43
C GLY A 283 -11.84 -4.76 3.00
N ASP A 284 -12.38 -3.87 2.16
CA ASP A 284 -12.91 -2.57 2.60
C ASP A 284 -14.36 -2.67 3.09
N MET A 285 -15.11 -3.68 2.61
CA MET A 285 -16.54 -3.82 2.84
C MET A 285 -16.94 -3.98 4.31
N PRO A 286 -16.25 -4.78 5.15
CA PRO A 286 -16.70 -5.03 6.52
C PRO A 286 -16.74 -3.77 7.36
N ASN A 287 -15.68 -2.95 7.29
CA ASN A 287 -15.61 -1.71 8.04
C ASN A 287 -16.63 -0.67 7.55
N LEU A 288 -16.93 -0.64 6.24
CA LEU A 288 -18.00 0.19 5.70
C LEU A 288 -19.39 -0.30 6.12
N ALA A 289 -19.62 -1.62 6.16
CA ALA A 289 -20.87 -2.21 6.66
C ALA A 289 -21.08 -1.88 8.14
N ILE A 290 -20.04 -2.04 8.96
CA ILE A 290 -20.04 -1.64 10.38
C ILE A 290 -20.35 -0.15 10.51
N THR A 291 -19.69 0.70 9.71
CA THR A 291 -19.95 2.16 9.70
C THR A 291 -21.43 2.44 9.44
N HIS A 292 -22.03 1.76 8.47
CA HIS A 292 -23.45 1.89 8.14
C HIS A 292 -24.36 1.48 9.29
N LYS A 293 -24.15 0.30 9.86
CA LYS A 293 -24.93 -0.21 11.00
C LYS A 293 -24.85 0.75 12.20
N ILE A 294 -23.67 1.30 12.48
CA ILE A 294 -23.49 2.28 13.57
C ILE A 294 -24.25 3.57 13.28
N ILE A 295 -24.11 4.15 12.08
CA ILE A 295 -24.83 5.38 11.71
C ILE A 295 -26.34 5.18 11.79
N GLU A 296 -26.83 4.03 11.33
CA GLU A 296 -28.24 3.65 11.44
C GLU A 296 -28.67 3.56 12.91
N ALA A 297 -27.96 2.82 13.75
CA ALA A 297 -28.29 2.70 15.17
C ALA A 297 -28.28 4.06 15.89
N VAL A 298 -27.26 4.88 15.62
CA VAL A 298 -27.11 6.23 16.18
C VAL A 298 -28.28 7.13 15.78
N SER A 299 -28.75 7.02 14.53
CA SER A 299 -29.87 7.83 14.03
C SER A 299 -31.21 7.56 14.71
N GLN A 300 -31.37 6.38 15.33
CA GLN A 300 -32.57 6.00 16.07
C GLN A 300 -32.57 6.52 17.52
N THR A 301 -31.49 7.17 17.97
CA THR A 301 -31.36 7.68 19.35
C THR A 301 -31.31 9.20 19.38
N GLU A 302 -31.98 9.83 20.35
CA GLU A 302 -32.00 11.30 20.44
C GLU A 302 -30.59 11.86 20.72
N LYS A 303 -29.85 11.24 21.65
CA LYS A 303 -28.46 11.59 21.96
C LYS A 303 -27.51 11.34 20.78
N GLY A 304 -27.78 10.33 19.95
CA GLY A 304 -26.90 10.00 18.82
C GLY A 304 -26.94 11.00 17.68
N LYS A 305 -28.05 11.76 17.52
CA LYS A 305 -28.23 12.69 16.40
C LYS A 305 -27.12 13.74 16.29
N GLU A 306 -26.53 14.17 17.41
CA GLU A 306 -25.42 15.15 17.41
C GLU A 306 -24.13 14.62 16.76
N TYR A 307 -23.95 13.29 16.74
CA TYR A 307 -22.78 12.65 16.14
C TYR A 307 -22.91 12.46 14.63
N LEU A 308 -24.15 12.39 14.09
CA LEU A 308 -24.42 12.00 12.70
C LEU A 308 -23.71 12.88 11.69
N ASN A 309 -23.73 14.20 11.89
CA ASN A 309 -23.09 15.13 10.97
C ASN A 309 -21.58 14.89 10.91
N ALA A 310 -20.93 14.83 12.07
CA ALA A 310 -19.49 14.57 12.16
C ALA A 310 -19.11 13.19 11.58
N MET A 311 -19.87 12.14 11.89
CA MET A 311 -19.63 10.79 11.38
C MET A 311 -19.73 10.69 9.85
N ASN A 312 -20.65 11.45 9.24
CA ASN A 312 -20.90 11.43 7.79
C ASN A 312 -20.02 12.40 6.99
N LEU A 313 -19.22 13.26 7.63
CA LEU A 313 -18.24 14.08 6.93
C LEU A 313 -17.31 13.21 6.09
N TYR A 314 -16.91 13.71 4.93
CA TYR A 314 -16.02 12.95 4.06
C TYR A 314 -14.57 13.01 4.54
N ALA A 315 -13.99 11.83 4.72
CA ALA A 315 -12.57 11.59 4.95
C ALA A 315 -12.02 10.77 3.76
N PRO A 316 -11.90 11.39 2.57
CA PRO A 316 -11.61 10.70 1.31
C PRO A 316 -10.32 9.89 1.35
N THR A 317 -10.28 8.81 0.58
CA THR A 317 -9.07 8.09 0.19
C THR A 317 -9.03 7.97 -1.33
N ASP A 318 -7.87 7.64 -1.90
CA ASP A 318 -7.76 7.40 -3.36
C ASP A 318 -8.71 6.30 -3.86
N LYS A 319 -9.03 5.33 -2.98
CA LYS A 319 -9.93 4.21 -3.29
C LYS A 319 -11.41 4.55 -3.07
N ILE A 320 -11.71 5.35 -2.04
CA ILE A 320 -13.07 5.67 -1.61
C ILE A 320 -13.20 7.19 -1.39
N PRO A 321 -13.58 7.97 -2.42
CA PRO A 321 -13.64 9.43 -2.34
C PRO A 321 -14.71 9.98 -1.38
N ASN A 322 -15.78 9.22 -1.15
CA ASN A 322 -16.89 9.60 -0.28
C ASN A 322 -16.91 8.79 1.03
N ARG A 323 -15.72 8.35 1.47
CA ARG A 323 -15.58 7.58 2.72
C ARG A 323 -16.03 8.43 3.92
N PRO A 324 -16.94 7.92 4.79
CA PRO A 324 -17.34 8.63 5.99
C PRO A 324 -16.20 8.75 7.00
N LEU A 325 -16.18 9.82 7.79
CA LEU A 325 -15.17 10.05 8.83
C LEU A 325 -15.20 8.97 9.90
N LEU A 326 -16.37 8.41 10.23
CA LEU A 326 -16.44 7.28 11.16
C LEU A 326 -15.70 6.03 10.62
N ALA A 327 -15.78 5.77 9.30
CA ALA A 327 -15.09 4.63 8.68
C ALA A 327 -13.56 4.75 8.80
N LYS A 328 -13.04 5.98 8.83
CA LYS A 328 -11.62 6.23 9.13
C LYS A 328 -11.23 5.66 10.48
N TYR A 329 -11.92 6.06 11.55
CA TYR A 329 -11.59 5.60 12.90
C TYR A 329 -11.81 4.09 13.07
N ILE A 330 -12.82 3.50 12.42
CA ILE A 330 -13.01 2.03 12.42
C ILE A 330 -11.82 1.35 11.74
N ASN A 331 -11.33 1.87 10.62
CA ASN A 331 -10.12 1.36 9.98
C ASN A 331 -8.90 1.47 10.89
N GLN A 332 -8.71 2.60 11.59
CA GLN A 332 -7.60 2.76 12.54
C GLN A 332 -7.65 1.73 13.65
N TYR A 333 -8.83 1.55 14.25
CA TYR A 333 -9.03 0.64 15.37
C TYR A 333 -8.81 -0.82 14.99
N THR A 334 -9.38 -1.25 13.86
CA THR A 334 -9.25 -2.63 13.38
C THR A 334 -7.85 -2.94 12.85
N ALA A 335 -7.18 -1.98 12.20
CA ALA A 335 -5.81 -2.14 11.72
C ALA A 335 -4.78 -2.27 12.85
N ARG A 336 -5.00 -1.58 13.99
CA ARG A 336 -4.10 -1.63 15.15
C ARG A 336 -3.86 -3.03 15.70
N ASN A 337 -4.85 -3.91 15.58
CA ASN A 337 -4.80 -5.27 16.12
C ASN A 337 -4.55 -6.32 15.03
N THR A 338 -4.38 -5.91 13.77
CA THR A 338 -4.18 -6.81 12.63
C THR A 338 -2.86 -6.57 11.89
N ARG A 339 -2.07 -5.59 12.34
CA ARG A 339 -0.77 -5.22 11.77
C ARG A 339 0.34 -5.38 12.79
N ASP A 340 1.42 -6.00 12.37
CA ASP A 340 2.64 -6.09 13.16
C ASP A 340 3.48 -4.82 13.04
N TYR A 341 4.30 -4.52 14.06
CA TYR A 341 5.28 -3.44 13.98
C TYR A 341 6.58 -3.83 14.69
N PHE A 342 7.70 -3.38 14.15
CA PHE A 342 9.01 -3.55 14.77
C PHE A 342 9.25 -2.47 15.83
N ILE A 343 9.82 -2.86 16.96
CA ILE A 343 10.40 -1.93 17.95
C ILE A 343 11.91 -2.03 17.81
N HIS A 344 12.56 -0.96 17.36
CA HIS A 344 14.01 -0.90 17.33
C HIS A 344 14.55 -0.77 18.76
N LYS A 345 15.58 -1.55 19.10
CA LYS A 345 16.19 -1.58 20.44
C LYS A 345 16.72 -0.23 20.94
N ASP A 346 17.04 0.67 20.00
CA ASP A 346 17.58 2.01 20.26
C ASP A 346 16.53 3.13 20.09
N LEU A 347 15.22 2.81 20.15
CA LEU A 347 14.16 3.82 20.31
C LEU A 347 14.15 4.33 21.77
N GLY A 348 15.19 5.07 22.13
CA GLY A 348 15.29 5.86 23.36
C GLY A 348 14.90 7.32 23.11
#